data_AF-A0AAD4SSC8-F1
#
_entry.id   AF-A0AAD4SSC8-F1
#
_cell.length_a   1.000
_cell.length_b   1.000
_cell.length_c   1.000
_cell.angle_alpha   90.00
_cell.angle_beta   90.00
_cell.angle_gamma   90.00
#
_symmetry.space_group_name_H-M   'P 1'
#
loop_
_entity.id
_entity.type
_entity.pdbx_description
1 polymer ?
#
loop_
_entity_poly.entity_id
_entity_poly.type
_entity_poly.pdbx_seq_one_letter_code
_entity_poly.pdbx_strand_id
1 'polypeptide(L)' 'MEYENQMTESEEGCKTPIRDENQIRLNLKCPPPPPKKNKPQGAKTEAPKNGYYQPPDLELLFVTPPLSS' A
#
# COMPACT_ATOMS: atom_id res chain seq x y z
N MET A 1 -29.05 -20.52 -38.58
CA MET A 1 -28.40 -19.50 -37.74
C MET A 1 -27.41 -20.20 -36.81
N GLU A 2 -26.37 -20.79 -37.41
CA GLU A 2 -25.22 -21.36 -36.70
C GLU A 2 -24.16 -20.26 -36.52
N TYR A 3 -24.54 -19.11 -35.97
CA TYR A 3 -23.63 -17.96 -35.83
C TYR A 3 -23.76 -17.25 -34.47
N GLU A 4 -24.57 -17.77 -33.55
CA GLU A 4 -24.64 -17.25 -32.18
C GLU A 4 -23.96 -18.17 -31.15
N ASN A 5 -23.73 -19.45 -31.49
CA ASN A 5 -23.12 -20.42 -30.57
C ASN A 5 -21.58 -20.29 -30.39
N GLN A 6 -20.90 -19.38 -31.11
CA GLN A 6 -19.44 -19.20 -31.02
C GLN A 6 -19.01 -17.94 -30.26
N MET A 7 -19.96 -17.13 -29.76
CA MET A 7 -19.67 -15.85 -29.09
C MET A 7 -19.91 -15.87 -27.57
N THR A 8 -20.02 -17.04 -26.94
CA THR A 8 -20.24 -17.17 -25.50
C THR A 8 -19.10 -17.89 -24.77
N GLU A 9 -18.12 -18.43 -25.49
CA GLU A 9 -17.02 -19.20 -24.90
C GLU A 9 -15.86 -18.31 -24.44
N SER A 10 -15.76 -17.08 -24.96
CA SER A 10 -14.71 -16.11 -24.63
C SER A 10 -15.08 -15.12 -23.51
N GLU A 11 -16.33 -15.09 -23.06
CA GLU A 11 -16.79 -14.20 -21.96
C GLU A 11 -16.68 -14.86 -20.58
N GLU A 12 -16.32 -16.14 -20.52
CA GLU A 12 -15.92 -16.78 -19.27
C GLU A 12 -14.49 -16.37 -18.91
N GLY A 13 -14.36 -15.17 -18.34
CA GLY A 13 -13.13 -14.73 -17.71
C GLY A 13 -12.65 -15.71 -16.63
N CYS A 14 -11.42 -15.53 -16.14
CA CYS A 14 -10.88 -16.39 -15.08
C CYS A 14 -11.77 -16.39 -13.83
N LYS A 15 -12.36 -17.55 -13.50
CA LYS A 15 -13.16 -17.75 -12.28
C LYS A 15 -12.31 -18.37 -11.17
N THR A 16 -12.52 -17.94 -9.93
CA THR A 16 -11.91 -18.60 -8.77
C THR A 16 -12.41 -20.05 -8.67
N PRO A 17 -11.53 -21.06 -8.54
CA PRO A 17 -11.95 -22.46 -8.40
C PRO A 17 -12.85 -22.66 -7.17
N ILE A 18 -14.02 -23.27 -7.36
CA ILE A 18 -15.05 -23.42 -6.32
C ILE A 18 -15.00 -24.75 -5.54
N ARG A 19 -14.15 -25.70 -5.94
CA ARG A 19 -13.99 -26.99 -5.25
C ARG A 19 -13.44 -26.78 -3.84
N ASP A 20 -13.95 -27.53 -2.86
CA ASP A 20 -13.55 -27.40 -1.45
C ASP A 20 -12.05 -27.56 -1.21
N GLU A 21 -11.39 -28.42 -1.99
CA GLU A 21 -9.93 -28.62 -1.96
C GLU A 21 -9.12 -27.37 -2.32
N ASN A 22 -9.71 -26.46 -3.10
CA ASN A 22 -9.10 -25.22 -3.58
C ASN A 22 -9.51 -24.00 -2.74
N GLN A 23 -10.46 -24.16 -1.82
CA GLN A 23 -10.90 -23.09 -0.94
C GLN A 23 -9.94 -22.98 0.26
N ILE A 24 -9.60 -21.74 0.64
CA ILE A 24 -8.86 -21.52 1.88
C ILE A 24 -9.77 -21.95 3.03
N ARG A 25 -9.24 -22.79 3.93
CA ARG A 25 -9.98 -23.28 5.10
C ARG A 25 -10.52 -22.09 5.91
N LEU A 26 -11.85 -21.97 5.99
CA LEU A 26 -12.53 -20.89 6.72
C LEU A 26 -12.26 -20.92 8.25
N ASN A 27 -11.75 -22.04 8.77
CA ASN A 27 -11.53 -22.26 10.19
C ASN A 27 -10.12 -21.86 10.68
N LEU A 28 -9.39 -21.02 9.93
CA LEU A 28 -8.16 -20.43 10.45
C LEU A 28 -8.53 -19.38 11.49
N LYS A 29 -8.62 -19.79 12.77
CA LYS A 29 -8.62 -18.84 13.88
C LYS A 29 -7.35 -18.01 13.73
N CYS A 30 -7.50 -16.71 13.51
CA CYS A 30 -6.37 -15.79 13.53
C CYS A 30 -5.59 -16.01 14.82
N PRO A 31 -4.24 -16.02 14.78
CA PRO A 31 -3.47 -16.06 16.01
C PRO A 31 -3.86 -14.85 16.88
N PRO A 32 -3.80 -14.99 18.21
CA PRO A 32 -4.06 -13.86 19.09
C PRO A 32 -3.12 -12.70 18.72
N PRO A 33 -3.58 -11.44 18.86
CA PRO A 33 -2.74 -10.29 18.55
C PRO A 33 -1.48 -10.30 19.42
N PRO A 34 -0.34 -9.78 18.91
CA PRO A 34 0.86 -9.65 19.71
C PRO A 34 0.60 -8.77 20.95
N PRO A 35 1.27 -9.03 22.08
CA PRO A 35 1.12 -8.22 23.27
C PRO A 35 1.52 -6.76 22.98
N LYS A 36 0.74 -5.80 23.51
CA LYS A 36 1.08 -4.39 23.41
C LYS A 36 2.41 -4.17 24.13
N LYS A 37 3.40 -3.59 23.44
CA LYS A 37 4.64 -3.12 24.08
C LYS A 37 4.25 -2.05 25.10
N ASN A 38 4.65 -2.22 26.36
CA ASN A 38 4.48 -1.20 27.39
C ASN A 38 5.22 0.06 26.92
N LYS A 39 4.46 1.11 26.54
CA LYS A 39 5.03 2.45 26.46
C LYS A 39 5.33 2.90 27.89
N PRO A 40 6.48 3.51 28.17
CA PRO A 40 6.69 4.15 29.46
C PRO A 40 5.52 5.11 29.71
N GLN A 41 4.81 4.93 30.82
CA GLN A 41 3.73 5.84 31.22
C GLN A 41 4.31 7.26 31.29
N GLY A 42 3.75 8.19 30.53
CA GLY A 42 4.23 9.58 30.51
C GLY A 42 5.37 9.88 29.53
N ALA A 43 5.77 8.94 28.67
CA ALA A 43 6.65 9.26 27.54
C ALA A 43 5.90 10.12 26.52
N LYS A 44 5.82 11.43 26.81
CA LYS A 44 5.54 12.45 25.80
C LYS A 44 6.72 12.38 24.84
N THR A 45 6.48 11.87 23.65
CA THR A 45 7.46 11.99 22.57
C THR A 45 7.68 13.49 22.37
N GLU A 46 8.83 14.01 22.77
CA GLU A 46 9.18 15.38 22.44
C GLU A 46 9.20 15.50 20.91
N ALA A 47 8.68 16.61 20.40
CA ALA A 47 8.86 16.91 18.99
C ALA A 47 10.36 16.90 18.68
N PRO A 48 10.79 16.42 17.50
CA PRO A 48 12.19 16.49 17.11
C PRO A 48 12.68 17.93 17.25
N LYS A 49 13.82 18.11 17.91
CA LYS A 49 14.39 19.43 18.25
C LYS A 49 14.52 20.37 17.05
N ASN A 50 14.63 19.80 15.85
CA ASN A 50 14.89 20.49 14.60
C ASN A 50 13.70 20.39 13.61
N GLY A 51 12.53 19.98 14.08
CA GLY A 51 11.41 19.61 13.22
C GLY A 51 11.61 18.26 12.53
N TYR A 52 10.56 17.73 11.90
CA TYR A 52 10.62 16.45 11.18
C TYR A 52 11.23 16.60 9.78
N TYR A 53 10.99 17.74 9.14
CA TYR A 53 11.47 18.05 7.80
C TYR A 53 12.08 19.45 7.82
N GLN A 54 13.33 19.55 7.38
CA GLN A 54 14.02 20.81 7.17
C GLN A 54 14.23 20.93 5.66
N PRO A 55 13.32 21.59 4.92
CA PRO A 55 13.51 21.78 3.50
C PRO A 55 14.80 22.56 3.26
N PRO A 56 15.56 22.24 2.19
CA PRO A 56 16.60 23.14 1.72
C PRO A 56 15.98 24.48 1.31
N ASP A 57 16.80 25.53 1.29
CA ASP A 57 16.37 26.83 0.79
C ASP A 57 15.96 26.71 -0.69
N LEU A 58 14.69 26.97 -0.98
CA LEU A 58 14.14 26.86 -2.32
C LEU A 58 14.73 27.92 -3.25
N GLU A 59 15.08 29.10 -2.72
CA GLU A 59 15.65 30.17 -3.52
C GLU A 59 17.00 29.73 -4.13
N LEU A 60 17.74 28.88 -3.42
CA LEU A 60 18.99 28.30 -3.88
C LEU A 60 18.81 27.37 -5.08
N LEU A 61 17.63 26.77 -5.26
CA LEU A 61 17.31 25.92 -6.41
C LEU A 61 17.08 26.72 -7.69
N PHE A 62 16.73 28.00 -7.57
CA PHE A 62 16.38 28.87 -8.70
C PHE A 62 17.45 29.91 -9.02
N VAL A 63 18.60 29.89 -8.33
CA VAL A 63 19.72 30.79 -8.66
C VAL A 63 20.27 30.41 -10.03
N THR A 64 19.94 31.22 -11.03
CA THR A 64 20.59 31.17 -12.33
C THR A 64 21.91 31.96 -12.25
N PRO A 65 23.05 31.37 -12.62
CA PRO A 65 24.28 32.14 -12.74
C PRO A 65 24.08 33.24 -13.81
N PRO A 66 24.73 34.41 -13.65
CA PRO A 66 24.66 35.45 -14.66
C PRO A 66 25.12 34.88 -16.00
N LEU A 67 24.34 35.13 -17.06
CA LEU A 67 24.77 34.84 -18.43
C LEU A 67 26.06 35.64 -18.66
N SER A 68 27.19 34.93 -18.77
CA SER A 68 28.47 35.56 -19.08
C SER A 68 28.36 36.22 -20.45
N SER A 69 28.58 37.54 -20.51
CA SER A 69 28.71 38.30 -21.74
C SER A 69 30.11 38.15 -22.34
#